data_AF-A0A5K7X5E7-F1
#
_entry.id   AF-A0A5K7X5E7-F1
#
_cell.length_a   1.000
_cell.length_b   1.000
_cell.length_c   1.000
_cell.angle_alpha   90.00
_cell.angle_beta   90.00
_cell.angle_gamma   90.00
#
_symmetry.space_group_name_H-M   'P 1'
#
loop_
_entity.id
_entity.type
_entity.pdbx_description
1 polymer ?
#
loop_
_entity_poly.entity_id
_entity_poly.type
_entity_poly.pdbx_seq_one_letter_code
_entity_poly.pdbx_strand_id
1 'polypeptide(L)'
;MELGLKFGNQLSVRSAMTWLRSNLPVTAASRIAVQISPELWESTRRKLGKSSAGKNGLRDYVQTRAAQLAQVKVDEMVRSKSSLSGRAANKLILKAANAATKMTLEKAAHYLN
;
A
#
# COMPACT_ATOMS: atom_id res chain seq x y z
N MET A 1 -38.29 -4.59 38.31
CA MET A 1 -37.21 -5.38 37.69
C MET A 1 -36.54 -4.49 36.65
N GLU A 2 -35.46 -3.83 37.06
CA GLU A 2 -34.62 -2.99 36.20
C GLU A 2 -33.59 -3.87 35.49
N LEU A 3 -33.48 -3.76 34.17
CA LEU A 3 -32.27 -4.14 33.44
C LEU A 3 -31.85 -2.94 32.59
N GLY A 4 -30.88 -2.21 33.14
CA GLY A 4 -30.37 -0.97 32.61
C GLY A 4 -29.55 -1.15 31.34
N LEU A 5 -30.03 -0.55 30.25
CA LEU A 5 -29.22 -0.13 29.12
C LEU A 5 -28.33 1.04 29.57
N LYS A 6 -27.10 0.73 30.01
CA LYS A 6 -26.02 1.71 30.16
C LYS A 6 -24.77 1.25 29.41
N PHE A 7 -24.80 1.37 28.07
CA PHE A 7 -23.55 1.51 27.33
C PHE A 7 -23.12 2.98 27.39
N GLY A 8 -22.37 3.28 28.46
CA GLY A 8 -21.73 4.56 28.70
C GLY A 8 -20.71 4.89 27.63
N ASN A 9 -21.05 5.91 26.84
CA ASN A 9 -20.29 7.14 26.61
C ASN A 9 -18.75 7.12 26.85
N GLN A 10 -18.02 7.64 25.86
CA GLN A 10 -16.59 7.99 25.83
C GLN A 10 -15.57 6.90 25.42
N LEU A 11 -15.68 6.41 24.19
CA LEU A 11 -14.46 6.24 23.39
C LEU A 11 -13.86 7.64 23.19
N SER A 12 -12.96 8.02 24.10
CA SER A 12 -12.22 9.28 24.05
C SER A 12 -11.75 9.53 22.61
N VAL A 13 -11.99 10.74 22.10
CA VAL A 13 -11.47 11.17 20.79
C VAL A 13 -9.97 10.89 20.69
N ARG A 14 -9.23 10.90 21.81
CA ARG A 14 -7.82 10.48 21.88
C ARG A 14 -7.63 8.99 21.58
N SER A 15 -8.47 8.08 22.08
CA SER A 15 -8.38 6.65 21.77
C SER A 15 -8.75 6.36 20.31
N ALA A 16 -9.79 7.00 19.79
CA ALA A 16 -10.15 6.91 18.37
C ALA A 16 -9.06 7.51 17.46
N MET A 17 -8.49 8.66 17.83
CA MET A 17 -7.36 9.28 17.14
C MET A 17 -6.08 8.44 17.27
N THR A 18 -5.84 7.77 18.39
CA THR A 18 -4.66 6.91 18.59
C THR A 18 -4.78 5.63 17.77
N TRP A 19 -5.98 5.06 17.69
CA TRP A 19 -6.29 3.93 16.82
C TRP A 19 -6.17 4.31 15.34
N LEU A 20 -6.76 5.44 14.94
CA LEU A 20 -6.60 6.01 13.60
C LEU A 20 -5.14 6.30 13.29
N ARG A 21 -4.37 6.95 14.17
CA ARG A 21 -2.95 7.28 13.98
C ARG A 21 -2.06 6.03 13.89
N SER A 22 -2.46 4.94 14.53
CA SER A 22 -1.77 3.65 14.47
C SER A 22 -2.11 2.83 13.21
N ASN A 23 -3.35 2.92 12.70
CA ASN A 23 -3.83 2.18 11.52
C ASN A 23 -3.87 2.98 10.21
N LEU A 24 -3.75 4.31 10.25
CA LEU A 24 -3.61 5.20 9.10
C LEU A 24 -2.49 4.78 8.14
N PRO A 25 -1.28 4.38 8.60
CA PRO A 25 -0.23 3.97 7.66
C PRO A 25 -0.50 2.59 7.02
N VAL A 26 -1.27 1.72 7.66
CA VAL A 26 -1.63 0.40 7.09
C VAL A 26 -2.74 0.57 6.05
N THR A 27 -3.76 1.38 6.35
CA THR A 27 -4.85 1.68 5.41
C THR A 27 -4.39 2.53 4.22
N ALA A 28 -3.55 3.55 4.44
CA ALA A 28 -3.02 4.37 3.35
C ALA A 28 -2.08 3.57 2.43
N ALA A 29 -1.19 2.73 2.99
CA ALA A 29 -0.32 1.89 2.19
C ALA A 29 -1.11 0.90 1.33
N SER A 30 -2.12 0.24 1.89
CA SER A 30 -2.99 -0.68 1.13
C SER A 30 -3.78 0.05 0.05
N ARG A 31 -4.28 1.26 0.32
CA ARG A 31 -4.97 2.08 -0.70
C ARG A 31 -4.05 2.45 -1.85
N ILE A 32 -2.83 2.92 -1.56
CA ILE A 32 -1.83 3.22 -2.60
C ILE A 32 -1.48 1.94 -3.37
N ALA A 33 -1.26 0.82 -2.69
CA ALA A 33 -0.95 -0.46 -3.32
C ALA A 33 -2.04 -0.88 -4.32
N VAL A 34 -3.31 -0.79 -3.93
CA VAL A 34 -4.45 -1.06 -4.82
C VAL A 34 -4.51 -0.08 -6.00
N GLN A 35 -4.23 1.20 -5.77
CA GLN A 35 -4.22 2.22 -6.84
C GLN A 35 -3.11 1.99 -7.87
N ILE A 36 -1.91 1.58 -7.45
CA ILE A 36 -0.79 1.34 -8.37
C ILE A 36 -0.81 -0.05 -9.01
N SER A 37 -1.58 -0.99 -8.45
CA SER A 37 -1.62 -2.39 -8.90
C SER A 37 -1.96 -2.57 -10.38
N PRO A 38 -2.94 -1.86 -10.98
CA PRO A 38 -3.24 -2.00 -12.40
C PRO A 38 -2.06 -1.62 -13.31
N GLU A 39 -1.42 -0.48 -13.04
CA GLU A 39 -0.28 0.00 -13.83
C GLU A 39 0.96 -0.89 -13.63
N LEU A 40 1.18 -1.32 -12.38
CA LEU A 40 2.25 -2.24 -12.03
C LEU A 40 2.06 -3.60 -12.73
N TRP A 41 0.84 -4.12 -12.75
CA TRP A 41 0.50 -5.36 -13.46
C TRP A 41 0.74 -5.25 -14.96
N GLU A 42 0.29 -4.18 -15.59
CA GLU A 42 0.48 -3.97 -17.03
C GLU A 42 1.97 -3.88 -17.40
N SER A 43 2.76 -3.15 -16.59
CA SER A 43 4.22 -3.08 -16.75
C SER A 43 4.87 -4.46 -16.62
N THR A 44 4.44 -5.23 -15.62
CA THR A 44 4.95 -6.58 -15.34
C THR A 44 4.58 -7.56 -16.44
N ARG A 45 3.34 -7.53 -16.92
CA ARG A 45 2.84 -8.35 -18.02
C ARG A 45 3.63 -8.10 -19.31
N ARG A 46 3.92 -6.84 -19.64
CA ARG A 46 4.77 -6.50 -20.80
C ARG A 46 6.19 -7.02 -20.64
N LYS A 47 6.74 -7.00 -19.42
CA LYS A 47 8.07 -7.56 -19.14
C LYS A 47 8.09 -9.09 -19.25
N LEU A 48 7.04 -9.76 -18.76
CA LEU A 48 6.83 -11.21 -18.92
C LEU A 48 6.75 -11.60 -20.41
N GLY A 49 5.99 -10.86 -21.22
CA GLY A 49 5.85 -11.14 -22.65
C GLY A 49 7.10 -10.88 -23.49
N LYS A 50 8.08 -10.13 -22.96
CA LYS A 50 9.32 -9.77 -23.66
C LYS A 50 10.55 -10.54 -23.18
N SER A 51 10.46 -11.28 -22.08
CA SER A 51 11.65 -11.78 -21.40
C SER A 51 11.44 -13.19 -20.87
N SER A 52 12.33 -14.11 -21.29
CA SER A 52 12.69 -15.32 -20.54
C SER A 52 13.41 -14.98 -19.22
N ALA A 53 13.08 -13.85 -18.59
CA ALA A 53 13.75 -13.35 -17.40
C ALA A 53 13.50 -14.34 -16.26
N GLY A 54 14.58 -14.95 -15.76
CA GLY A 54 14.53 -15.77 -14.56
C GLY A 54 13.83 -15.05 -13.40
N LYS A 55 13.20 -15.82 -12.51
CA LYS A 55 12.35 -15.34 -11.40
C LYS A 55 12.92 -14.15 -10.63
N ASN A 56 14.24 -14.08 -10.45
CA ASN A 56 14.91 -12.99 -9.72
C ASN A 56 14.85 -11.64 -10.48
N GLY A 57 15.07 -11.64 -11.80
CA GLY A 57 15.04 -10.41 -12.59
C GLY A 57 13.64 -9.80 -12.71
N LEU A 58 12.60 -10.64 -12.66
CA LEU A 58 11.22 -10.17 -12.60
C LEU A 58 10.92 -9.50 -11.26
N ARG A 59 11.33 -10.13 -10.15
CA ARG A 59 11.11 -9.59 -8.80
C ARG A 59 11.73 -8.20 -8.64
N ASP A 60 13.00 -8.03 -9.03
CA ASP A 60 13.72 -6.76 -8.89
C ASP A 60 13.07 -5.65 -9.75
N TYR A 61 12.61 -6.02 -10.95
CA TYR A 61 11.87 -5.11 -11.82
C TYR A 61 10.55 -4.67 -11.17
N VAL A 62 9.75 -5.61 -10.67
CA VAL A 62 8.45 -5.33 -10.03
C VAL A 62 8.65 -4.45 -8.79
N GLN A 63 9.63 -4.75 -7.94
CA GLN A 63 9.92 -3.95 -6.75
C GLN A 63 10.32 -2.52 -7.10
N THR A 64 11.22 -2.35 -8.07
CA THR A 64 11.65 -1.03 -8.53
C THR A 64 10.48 -0.23 -9.10
N ARG A 65 9.68 -0.86 -9.97
CA ARG A 65 8.52 -0.20 -10.58
C ARG A 65 7.45 0.14 -9.54
N ALA A 66 7.20 -0.75 -8.59
CA ALA A 66 6.26 -0.51 -7.49
C ALA A 66 6.68 0.69 -6.63
N ALA A 67 7.98 0.83 -6.33
CA ALA A 67 8.51 1.96 -5.58
C ALA A 67 8.33 3.29 -6.34
N GLN A 68 8.61 3.32 -7.65
CA GLN A 68 8.40 4.50 -8.49
C GLN A 68 6.93 4.95 -8.49
N LEU A 69 6.00 4.02 -8.68
CA LEU A 69 4.56 4.32 -8.69
C LEU A 69 4.05 4.75 -7.32
N ALA A 70 4.51 4.08 -6.26
CA ALA A 70 4.17 4.45 -4.89
C ALA A 70 4.69 5.84 -4.54
N GLN A 71 5.89 6.21 -4.98
CA GLN A 71 6.46 7.53 -4.75
C GLN A 71 5.58 8.63 -5.36
N VAL A 72 5.16 8.51 -6.61
CA VAL A 72 4.26 9.50 -7.25
C VAL A 72 2.98 9.70 -6.43
N LYS A 73 2.37 8.61 -5.96
CA LYS A 73 1.15 8.68 -5.15
C LYS A 73 1.36 9.25 -3.76
N VAL A 74 2.48 8.93 -3.13
CA VAL A 74 2.83 9.50 -1.83
C VAL A 74 3.18 10.98 -1.96
N ASP A 75 3.87 11.40 -3.03
CA ASP A 75 4.18 12.81 -3.27
C ASP A 75 2.90 13.65 -3.50
N GLU A 76 1.92 13.12 -4.23
CA GLU A 76 0.58 13.72 -4.35
C GLU A 76 -0.10 13.88 -2.97
N MET A 77 0.02 12.87 -2.11
CA MET A 77 -0.52 12.90 -0.74
C MET A 77 0.22 13.91 0.16
N VAL A 78 1.55 13.99 0.06
CA VAL A 78 2.38 14.93 0.82
C VAL A 78 2.04 16.38 0.42
N ARG A 79 1.87 16.64 -0.88
CA ARG A 79 1.46 17.97 -1.39
C ARG A 79 0.07 18.38 -0.89
N SER A 80 -0.86 17.43 -0.77
CA SER A 80 -2.23 17.71 -0.30
C SER A 80 -2.38 17.70 1.23
N LYS A 81 -1.47 17.07 1.97
CA LYS A 81 -1.47 17.00 3.45
C LYS A 81 -0.06 17.20 4.00
N SER A 82 0.19 18.41 4.51
CA SER A 82 1.47 18.82 5.11
C SER A 82 1.92 17.99 6.33
N SER A 83 1.04 17.18 6.92
CA SER A 83 1.34 16.33 8.08
C SER A 83 2.03 15.01 7.73
N LEU A 84 2.09 14.63 6.45
CA LEU A 84 2.87 13.50 5.96
C LEU A 84 4.15 14.04 5.34
N SER A 85 5.28 13.99 6.05
CA SER A 85 6.56 14.45 5.51
C SER A 85 7.74 13.59 5.96
N GLY A 86 8.83 13.65 5.20
CA GLY A 86 10.10 13.00 5.48
C GLY A 86 9.97 11.48 5.72
N ARG A 87 10.36 11.04 6.92
CA ARG A 87 10.44 9.60 7.27
C ARG A 87 9.10 8.87 7.17
N ALA A 88 7.98 9.55 7.44
CA ALA A 88 6.66 8.93 7.37
C ALA A 88 6.25 8.62 5.91
N ALA A 89 6.56 9.54 4.99
CA ALA A 89 6.34 9.36 3.56
C ALA A 89 7.18 8.21 3.00
N ASN A 90 8.48 8.16 3.32
CA ASN A 90 9.35 7.06 2.88
C ASN A 90 8.89 5.69 3.41
N LYS A 91 8.44 5.63 4.67
CA LYS A 91 7.87 4.39 5.24
C LYS A 91 6.58 3.97 4.53
N LEU A 92 5.78 4.93 4.08
CA LEU A 92 4.55 4.69 3.34
C LEU A 92 4.83 4.15 1.93
N ILE A 93 5.81 4.73 1.23
CA ILE A 93 6.28 4.25 -0.08
C ILE A 93 6.72 2.79 0.02
N LEU A 94 7.60 2.47 0.96
CA LEU A 94 8.11 1.10 1.13
C LEU A 94 6.99 0.10 1.44
N LYS A 95 6.05 0.46 2.32
CA LYS A 95 4.93 -0.43 2.65
C LYS A 95 4.00 -0.65 1.45
N ALA A 96 3.65 0.42 0.73
CA ALA A 96 2.77 0.34 -0.43
C ALA A 96 3.43 -0.47 -1.56
N ALA A 97 4.71 -0.21 -1.84
CA ALA A 97 5.48 -0.91 -2.86
C ALA A 97 5.61 -2.40 -2.56
N ASN A 98 5.90 -2.78 -1.31
CA ASN A 98 5.99 -4.18 -0.91
C ASN A 98 4.65 -4.92 -1.05
N ALA A 99 3.55 -4.28 -0.64
CA ALA A 99 2.21 -4.85 -0.78
C ALA A 99 1.84 -5.04 -2.27
N ALA A 100 2.03 -4.01 -3.09
CA ALA A 100 1.74 -4.06 -4.52
C ALA A 100 2.63 -5.10 -5.25
N THR A 101 3.90 -5.21 -4.86
CA THR A 101 4.82 -6.20 -5.42
C THR A 101 4.34 -7.62 -5.11
N LYS A 102 3.97 -7.91 -3.85
CA LYS A 102 3.45 -9.22 -3.47
C LYS A 102 2.22 -9.60 -4.31
N MET A 103 1.23 -8.72 -4.40
CA MET A 103 0.03 -8.93 -5.21
C MET A 103 0.36 -9.18 -6.69
N THR A 104 1.31 -8.42 -7.24
CA THR A 104 1.69 -8.51 -8.66
C THR A 104 2.45 -9.80 -8.96
N LEU A 105 3.35 -10.22 -8.07
CA LEU A 105 4.10 -11.47 -8.23
C LEU A 105 3.21 -12.70 -8.05
N GLU A 106 2.27 -12.67 -7.10
CA GLU A 106 1.24 -13.72 -6.96
C GLU A 106 0.42 -13.84 -8.26
N LYS A 107 -0.06 -12.70 -8.79
CA LYS A 107 -0.79 -12.66 -10.06
C LYS A 107 0.07 -13.13 -11.24
N ALA A 108 1.35 -12.78 -11.28
CA ALA A 108 2.29 -13.23 -12.30
C ALA A 108 2.53 -14.75 -12.24
N ALA A 109 2.63 -15.32 -11.03
CA ALA A 109 2.74 -16.76 -10.85
C ALA A 109 1.50 -17.50 -11.36
N HIS A 110 0.30 -16.97 -11.10
CA HIS A 110 -0.94 -17.52 -11.66
C HIS A 110 -1.03 -17.38 -13.18
N TYR A 111 -0.44 -16.36 -13.79
CA TYR A 111 -0.46 -16.15 -15.24
C TYR A 111 0.50 -17.07 -16.02
N LEU A 112 1.52 -17.61 -15.34
CA LEU A 112 2.52 -18.49 -15.94
C LEU A 112 2.19 -19.99 -15.81
N ASN A 113 1.19 -20.35 -14.99
CA ASN A 113 0.63 -21.69 -14.89
C ASN A 113 -0.57 -21.83 -15.84
#